data_AF-A0A819UNG8-F1
#
_entry.id   AF-A0A819UNG8-F1
#
_cell.length_a   1.000
_cell.length_b   1.000
_cell.length_c   1.000
_cell.angle_alpha   90.00
_cell.angle_beta   90.00
_cell.angle_gamma   90.00
#
_symmetry.space_group_name_H-M   'P 1'
#
loop_
_entity.id
_entity.type
_entity.pdbx_description
1 polymer ?
#
loop_
_entity_poly.entity_id
_entity_poly.type
_entity_poly.pdbx_seq_one_letter_code
_entity_poly.pdbx_strand_id
1 'polypeptide(L)'
;KSDSSDHQESDSTEWIKQQQQQQYLPPLSLIINYHDEYPSDDPPSFILSCFYFSTIDLENLCQKIDNFSFIPGEVCVYDWIELIKQEITNKFIIHSNFEEQQNNPRALNGYTMENAKKFFNI
;
A
#
# COMPACT_ATOMS: atom_id res chain seq x y z
N LYS A 1 -59.16 14.67 -22.62
CA LYS A 1 -58.33 15.76 -22.05
C LYS A 1 -57.47 15.10 -20.99
N SER A 2 -56.34 14.55 -21.43
CA SER A 2 -54.99 15.17 -21.34
C SER A 2 -54.32 14.50 -20.13
N ASP A 3 -53.63 13.38 -20.26
CA ASP A 3 -52.34 13.16 -20.94
C ASP A 3 -51.25 14.09 -20.39
N SER A 4 -50.35 13.53 -19.57
CA SER A 4 -48.98 13.98 -19.40
C SER A 4 -48.22 12.93 -18.59
N SER A 5 -47.50 12.08 -19.32
CA SER A 5 -46.28 11.43 -18.85
C SER A 5 -45.24 12.49 -18.50
N ASP A 6 -44.56 12.34 -17.38
CA ASP A 6 -43.20 12.85 -17.14
C ASP A 6 -42.52 11.80 -16.25
N HIS A 7 -41.87 10.82 -16.87
CA HIS A 7 -40.42 10.78 -17.09
C HIS A 7 -39.59 10.85 -15.80
N GLN A 8 -39.09 9.66 -15.46
CA GLN A 8 -37.90 9.30 -14.70
C GLN A 8 -37.03 10.46 -14.19
N GLU A 9 -36.72 10.41 -12.90
CA GLU A 9 -35.32 10.41 -12.51
C GLU A 9 -35.15 9.35 -11.41
N SER A 10 -34.95 8.12 -11.88
CA SER A 10 -34.21 7.11 -11.12
C SER A 10 -32.95 7.81 -10.61
N ASP A 11 -32.80 7.94 -9.30
CA ASP A 11 -31.58 8.44 -8.68
C ASP A 11 -30.50 7.36 -8.82
N SER A 12 -30.07 7.18 -10.06
CA SER A 12 -29.02 6.28 -10.54
C SER A 12 -27.64 6.83 -10.18
N THR A 13 -27.55 7.72 -9.21
CA THR A 13 -26.36 8.47 -8.85
C THR A 13 -25.89 8.22 -7.43
N GLU A 14 -26.34 7.13 -6.79
CA GLU A 14 -25.48 6.40 -5.86
C GLU A 14 -24.47 5.55 -6.64
N TRP A 15 -23.69 6.17 -7.54
CA TRP A 15 -22.39 5.60 -7.81
C TRP A 15 -21.67 5.73 -6.47
N ILE A 16 -21.49 4.60 -5.80
CA ILE A 16 -20.74 4.52 -4.56
C ILE A 16 -19.45 5.31 -4.83
N LYS A 17 -19.25 6.41 -4.09
CA LYS A 17 -17.95 7.08 -4.01
C LYS A 17 -17.00 6.07 -3.38
N GLN A 18 -16.53 5.11 -4.15
CA GLN A 18 -15.47 4.20 -3.78
C GLN A 18 -14.20 5.04 -3.78
N GLN A 19 -13.99 5.73 -2.67
CA GLN A 19 -12.73 6.37 -2.35
C GLN A 19 -11.75 5.25 -2.02
N GLN A 20 -11.06 4.74 -3.04
CA GLN A 20 -9.99 3.79 -2.84
C GLN A 20 -8.72 4.58 -2.53
N GLN A 21 -8.42 4.73 -1.24
CA GLN A 21 -7.13 5.28 -0.82
C GLN A 21 -6.03 4.28 -1.23
N GLN A 22 -5.18 4.70 -2.17
CA GLN A 22 -3.97 3.97 -2.53
C GLN A 22 -2.83 4.49 -1.66
N GLN A 23 -2.49 3.75 -0.62
CA GLN A 23 -1.25 3.97 0.14
C GLN A 23 -0.14 3.26 -0.64
N TYR A 24 0.82 4.02 -1.17
CA TYR A 24 2.01 3.44 -1.78
C TYR A 24 2.82 2.73 -0.69
N LEU A 25 3.38 1.56 -1.01
CA LEU A 25 4.33 0.93 -0.10
C LEU A 25 5.55 1.85 0.06
N PRO A 26 6.17 1.89 1.26
CA PRO A 26 7.44 2.55 1.47
C PRO A 26 8.44 2.23 0.35
N PRO A 27 9.30 3.17 -0.05
CA PRO A 27 10.45 2.84 -0.89
C PRO A 27 11.39 1.91 -0.10
N LEU A 28 11.22 0.60 -0.31
CA LEU A 28 12.08 -0.45 0.20
C LEU A 28 13.09 -0.83 -0.87
N SER A 29 14.35 -0.95 -0.48
CA SER A 29 15.43 -1.45 -1.33
C SER A 29 15.92 -2.79 -0.78
N LEU A 30 15.84 -3.82 -1.64
CA LEU A 30 16.43 -5.13 -1.43
C LEU A 30 17.55 -5.29 -2.47
N ILE A 31 18.78 -5.41 -2.02
CA ILE A 31 19.95 -5.64 -2.87
C ILE A 31 20.38 -7.08 -2.65
N ILE A 32 20.41 -7.88 -3.71
CA ILE A 32 20.84 -9.28 -3.66
C ILE A 32 22.26 -9.38 -4.20
N ASN A 33 23.13 -10.05 -3.44
CA ASN A 33 24.49 -10.37 -3.82
C ASN A 33 24.58 -11.86 -4.12
N TYR A 34 24.55 -12.20 -5.41
CA TYR A 34 24.69 -13.57 -5.89
C TYR A 34 26.15 -14.02 -5.86
N HIS A 35 26.37 -15.28 -5.48
CA HIS A 35 27.64 -15.98 -5.69
C HIS A 35 27.60 -16.71 -7.04
N ASP A 36 28.77 -17.09 -7.55
CA ASP A 36 28.94 -17.68 -8.88
C ASP A 36 28.18 -19.01 -9.05
N GLU A 37 27.95 -19.72 -7.96
CA GLU A 37 27.32 -21.04 -7.94
C GLU A 37 25.79 -20.99 -7.76
N TYR A 38 25.19 -19.81 -7.62
CA TYR A 38 23.74 -19.69 -7.41
C TYR A 38 22.96 -20.10 -8.69
N PRO A 39 21.88 -20.90 -8.58
CA PRO A 39 21.36 -21.52 -7.37
C PRO A 39 22.17 -22.76 -6.96
N SER A 40 22.66 -22.77 -5.71
CA SER A 40 23.36 -23.91 -5.10
C SER A 40 22.64 -24.35 -3.83
N ASP A 41 23.33 -25.09 -2.96
CA ASP A 41 22.85 -25.48 -1.64
C ASP A 41 22.79 -24.29 -0.65
N ASP A 42 23.40 -23.17 -1.00
CA ASP A 42 23.42 -21.95 -0.18
C ASP A 42 22.59 -20.82 -0.83
N PRO A 43 21.90 -19.99 -0.02
CA PRO A 43 21.18 -18.83 -0.52
C PRO A 43 22.14 -17.64 -0.78
N PRO A 44 21.74 -16.66 -1.62
CA PRO A 44 22.53 -15.46 -1.82
C PRO A 44 22.52 -14.58 -0.56
N SER A 45 23.48 -13.67 -0.43
CA SER A 45 23.41 -12.67 0.64
C SER A 45 22.58 -11.46 0.20
N PHE A 46 22.08 -10.68 1.15
CA PHE A 46 21.27 -9.51 0.83
C PHE A 46 21.55 -8.31 1.74
N ILE A 47 21.14 -7.14 1.26
CA ILE A 47 21.05 -5.90 2.05
C ILE A 47 19.61 -5.41 1.95
N LEU A 48 19.00 -5.13 3.11
CA LEU A 48 17.65 -4.62 3.20
C LEU A 48 17.65 -3.22 3.82
N SER A 49 16.95 -2.28 3.17
CA SER A 49 16.76 -0.94 3.71
C SER A 49 15.36 -0.42 3.40
N CYS A 50 14.74 0.23 4.38
CA CYS A 50 13.42 0.83 4.23
C CYS A 50 13.25 1.97 5.23
N PHE A 51 12.96 3.18 4.74
CA PHE A 51 12.84 4.38 5.59
C PHE A 51 11.68 4.32 6.59
N TYR A 52 10.72 3.43 6.37
CA TYR A 52 9.48 3.37 7.17
C TYR A 52 9.56 2.29 8.25
N PHE A 53 10.69 1.58 8.33
CA PHE A 53 10.93 0.54 9.32
C PHE A 53 11.95 1.06 10.32
N SER A 54 11.74 0.75 11.61
CA SER A 54 12.79 0.93 12.60
C SER A 54 13.90 -0.10 12.38
N THR A 55 15.07 0.12 12.99
CA THR A 55 16.18 -0.85 12.96
C THR A 55 15.72 -2.23 13.44
N ILE A 56 14.93 -2.28 14.51
CA ILE A 56 14.37 -3.53 15.07
C ILE A 56 13.44 -4.22 14.06
N ASP A 57 12.61 -3.45 13.35
CA ASP A 57 11.72 -4.02 12.34
C ASP A 57 12.50 -4.60 11.15
N LEU A 58 13.57 -3.93 10.71
CA LEU A 58 14.45 -4.42 9.66
C LEU A 58 15.20 -5.68 10.10
N GLU A 59 15.75 -5.70 11.31
CA GLU A 59 16.43 -6.87 11.88
C GLU A 59 15.50 -8.08 11.94
N ASN A 60 14.26 -7.89 12.40
CA ASN A 60 13.25 -8.96 12.44
C ASN A 60 12.92 -9.48 11.02
N LEU A 61 12.81 -8.59 10.04
CA LEU A 61 12.54 -8.98 8.66
C LEU A 61 13.73 -9.72 8.03
N CYS A 62 14.96 -9.27 8.29
CA CYS A 62 16.17 -9.99 7.89
C CYS A 62 16.18 -11.41 8.48
N GLN A 63 15.93 -11.56 9.79
CA GLN A 63 15.86 -12.87 10.44
C GLN A 63 14.78 -13.77 9.84
N LYS A 64 13.64 -13.21 9.43
CA LYS A 64 12.59 -14.00 8.74
C LYS A 64 13.05 -14.50 7.38
N ILE A 65 13.79 -13.68 6.63
CA ILE A 65 14.37 -14.06 5.34
C ILE A 65 15.46 -15.12 5.54
N ASP A 66 16.37 -14.93 6.50
CA ASP A 66 17.45 -15.86 6.82
C ASP A 66 16.94 -17.24 7.23
N ASN A 67 15.80 -17.30 7.93
CA ASN A 67 15.16 -18.54 8.36
C ASN A 67 14.15 -19.08 7.33
N PHE A 68 13.99 -18.43 6.19
CA PHE A 68 13.04 -18.87 5.17
C PHE A 68 13.52 -20.20 4.57
N SER A 69 12.64 -21.20 4.58
CA SER A 69 12.97 -22.51 4.01
C SER A 69 13.11 -22.39 2.49
N PHE A 70 14.22 -22.86 1.96
CA PHE A 70 14.46 -22.96 0.52
C PHE A 70 14.83 -24.39 0.13
N ILE A 71 14.65 -24.71 -1.14
CA ILE A 71 15.04 -25.99 -1.71
C ILE A 71 16.46 -25.81 -2.30
N PRO A 72 17.46 -26.60 -1.87
CA PRO A 72 18.79 -26.56 -2.44
C PRO A 72 18.76 -26.72 -3.97
N GLY A 73 19.47 -25.84 -4.69
CA GLY A 73 19.47 -25.82 -6.16
C GLY A 73 18.28 -25.11 -6.81
N GLU A 74 17.37 -24.51 -6.04
CA GLU A 74 16.26 -23.70 -6.55
C GLU A 74 16.38 -22.21 -6.23
N VAL A 75 15.66 -21.39 -7.00
CA VAL A 75 15.67 -19.92 -6.86
C VAL A 75 14.72 -19.48 -5.74
N CYS A 76 15.27 -19.02 -4.61
CA CYS A 76 14.50 -18.56 -3.44
C CYS A 76 14.19 -17.04 -3.39
N VAL A 77 14.82 -16.22 -4.23
CA VAL A 77 14.72 -14.74 -4.12
C VAL A 77 13.30 -14.22 -4.35
N TYR A 78 12.52 -14.88 -5.21
CA TYR A 78 11.14 -14.48 -5.46
C TYR A 78 10.25 -14.69 -4.22
N ASP A 79 10.48 -15.77 -3.48
CA ASP A 79 9.76 -16.05 -2.26
C ASP A 79 10.11 -15.04 -1.16
N TRP A 80 11.37 -14.61 -1.09
CA TRP A 80 11.78 -13.53 -0.18
C TRP A 80 11.06 -12.22 -0.50
N ILE A 81 10.96 -11.86 -1.78
CA ILE A 81 10.24 -10.66 -2.21
C ILE A 81 8.76 -10.75 -1.80
N GLU A 82 8.14 -11.92 -1.96
CA GLU A 82 6.74 -12.12 -1.59
C GLU A 82 6.53 -12.05 -0.06
N LEU A 83 7.42 -12.69 0.72
CA LEU A 83 7.45 -12.57 2.18
C LEU A 83 7.56 -11.11 2.62
N ILE A 84 8.51 -10.36 2.04
CA ILE A 84 8.73 -8.95 2.35
C ILE A 84 7.47 -8.13 2.04
N LYS A 85 6.84 -8.35 0.88
CA LYS A 85 5.60 -7.67 0.51
C LYS A 85 4.49 -7.94 1.52
N GLN A 86 4.32 -9.19 1.93
CA GLN A 86 3.31 -9.56 2.92
C GLN A 86 3.58 -8.88 4.28
N GLU A 87 4.82 -8.87 4.74
CA GLU A 87 5.22 -8.25 6.01
C GLU A 87 5.02 -6.73 6.01
N ILE A 88 5.45 -6.05 4.93
CA ILE A 88 5.20 -4.61 4.74
C ILE A 88 3.69 -4.36 4.71
N THR A 89 2.96 -5.09 3.88
CA THR A 89 1.52 -4.92 3.71
C THR A 89 0.79 -5.10 5.04
N ASN A 90 1.11 -6.13 5.82
CA ASN A 90 0.53 -6.34 7.14
C ASN A 90 0.82 -5.18 8.09
N LYS A 91 2.07 -4.71 8.15
CA LYS A 91 2.46 -3.59 9.01
C LYS A 91 1.71 -2.30 8.65
N PHE A 92 1.67 -1.92 7.37
CA PHE A 92 1.05 -0.65 6.95
C PHE A 92 -0.46 -0.71 6.79
N ILE A 93 -1.06 -1.84 6.39
CA ILE A 93 -2.53 -2.00 6.37
C ILE A 93 -3.10 -1.78 7.77
N ILE A 94 -2.44 -2.32 8.81
CA ILE A 94 -2.85 -2.11 10.20
C ILE A 94 -2.80 -0.62 10.58
N HIS A 95 -1.81 0.13 10.09
CA HIS A 95 -1.71 1.57 10.35
C HIS A 95 -2.68 2.42 9.51
N SER A 96 -3.03 2.01 8.29
CA SER A 96 -3.99 2.74 7.45
C SER A 96 -5.45 2.55 7.89
N ASN A 97 -5.76 1.48 8.63
CA ASN A 97 -7.08 1.31 9.26
C ASN A 97 -7.30 2.23 10.47
N PHE A 98 -6.29 3.03 10.87
CA PHE A 98 -6.34 3.79 12.12
C PHE A 98 -6.69 5.27 12.03
N GLU A 99 -6.95 5.85 10.86
CA GLU A 99 -7.52 7.20 10.84
C GLU A 99 -8.57 7.37 9.76
N GLU A 100 -9.85 7.35 10.17
CA GLU A 100 -10.88 8.15 9.51
C GLU A 100 -10.45 9.62 9.57
N GLN A 101 -9.67 10.06 8.57
CA GLN A 101 -9.25 11.44 8.38
C GLN A 101 -10.41 12.28 7.85
N GLN A 102 -11.53 12.34 8.56
CA GLN A 102 -12.57 13.34 8.28
C GLN A 102 -12.16 14.74 8.75
N ASN A 103 -11.08 14.88 9.54
CA ASN A 103 -10.67 16.16 10.15
C ASN A 103 -9.19 16.55 9.90
N ASN A 104 -8.52 16.03 8.86
CA ASN A 104 -7.14 16.45 8.57
C ASN A 104 -7.12 17.82 7.86
N PRO A 105 -6.58 18.89 8.48
CA PRO A 105 -6.56 20.23 7.89
C PRO A 105 -5.63 20.36 6.67
N ARG A 106 -4.77 19.36 6.40
CA ARG A 106 -3.94 19.27 5.18
C ARG A 106 -4.52 18.38 4.10
N ALA A 107 -5.52 17.56 4.43
CA ALA A 107 -6.21 16.78 3.43
C ALA A 107 -7.16 17.71 2.67
N LEU A 108 -7.04 17.74 1.34
CA LEU A 108 -7.78 18.64 0.44
C LEU A 108 -9.27 18.29 0.33
N ASN A 109 -9.82 17.65 1.37
CA ASN A 109 -11.23 17.32 1.56
C ASN A 109 -12.06 18.61 1.76
N GLY A 110 -11.37 19.72 2.05
CA GLY A 110 -11.94 21.02 2.39
C GLY A 110 -12.45 21.86 1.21
N TYR A 111 -12.33 21.41 -0.05
CA TYR A 111 -13.04 22.05 -1.17
C TYR A 111 -14.51 21.62 -1.19
N THR A 112 -15.25 21.98 -0.15
CA THR A 112 -16.68 22.12 -0.30
C THR A 112 -16.94 23.39 -1.12
N MET A 113 -17.99 23.37 -1.95
CA MET A 113 -18.36 24.54 -2.76
C MET A 113 -18.61 25.78 -1.88
N GLU A 114 -19.02 25.59 -0.63
CA GLU A 114 -19.13 26.65 0.38
C GLU A 114 -17.79 27.30 0.73
N ASN A 115 -16.74 26.51 0.94
CA ASN A 115 -15.42 27.03 1.25
C ASN A 115 -14.80 27.73 0.04
N ALA A 116 -15.05 27.24 -1.18
CA ALA A 116 -14.60 27.89 -2.41
C ALA A 116 -15.21 29.29 -2.59
N LYS A 117 -16.50 29.48 -2.26
CA LYS A 117 -17.15 30.80 -2.33
C LYS A 117 -16.50 31.84 -1.41
N LYS A 118 -16.01 31.43 -0.23
CA LYS A 118 -15.28 32.30 0.69
C LYS A 118 -13.95 32.81 0.13
N PHE A 119 -13.30 32.05 -0.74
CA PHE A 119 -12.03 32.47 -1.37
C PHE A 119 -12.23 33.36 -2.60
N PHE A 120 -13.34 33.19 -3.33
CA PHE A 120 -13.60 33.97 -4.54
C PHE A 120 -14.47 35.22 -4.35
N ASN A 121 -14.98 35.47 -3.13
CA ASN A 121 -15.83 36.62 -2.79
C ASN A 121 -16.97 36.84 -3.82
N ILE A 122 -17.66 35.75 -4.15
CA ILE A 122 -18.92 35.71 -4.93
C ILE A 122 -20.05 35.31 -4.00
#